data_AF-X7EK35-F1
#
_entry.id   AF-X7EK35-F1
#
_cell.length_a   1.000
_cell.length_b   1.000
_cell.length_c   1.000
_cell.angle_alpha   90.00
_cell.angle_beta   90.00
_cell.angle_gamma   90.00
#
_symmetry.space_group_name_H-M   'P 1'
#
loop_
_entity.id
_entity.type
_entity.pdbx_description
1 polymer ?
#
loop_
_entity_poly.entity_id
_entity_poly.type
_entity_poly.pdbx_seq_one_letter_code
_entity_poly.pdbx_strand_id
1 'polypeptide(L)'
;MIRHLTAAALIALAPGSVLAAGDALVLANGEYEELPRLAGANRVLAGASALEERGFDVVRRVEGTAGEMRESVAQFVAGLEDDATHVAVVLSGRFVHSASETYLLSVDIADPVDEAGVLTDAVSVSSLLGILAEFSGQAVLLLAEDDMAPLEGARFLSAGSGEIDPPQGVSLVRGTPREIEQLVRDDLARPQRNFVEAVSDAGLDLEGYAPSELIFVTQAMADEAASGGEPDDRGEARLWSSVTERDDIAGYETYLSAYPEGPNAAEARNRIAELRDAPRRRAEETEAALNLSRSERQEVQGDLTTLDYDTRGVDGIFGEGSRRAISRWQDANGEDATGYLTEAQVDRIAAQAQRAEAEQARRAEEERRERQRRDDAYWRDLGDNPDAQALRGYIDRFPNGSHVQEAKQRLNRLEDNAREQAAERDRNAFDHARDADTVKAYGRYLDEWPNGAFVGRAQDRIAALRDAQKPKNENKNNGNGGDGNSRAAAEEQSLTLPQPARALAEQRLSSMGFDAGVPDGNFDANTRKALRRYQDARGIPVSGYLDRATAQQLLQDSIFGR
;
A
#
# COMPACT_ATOMS: atom_id res chain seq x y z
N MET A 1 40.54 -81.19 36.52
CA MET A 1 41.12 -80.11 35.70
C MET A 1 40.47 -80.16 34.33
N ILE A 2 39.45 -79.32 34.11
CA ILE A 2 38.65 -79.30 32.88
C ILE A 2 39.16 -78.14 32.02
N ARG A 3 39.55 -78.46 30.79
CA ARG A 3 40.01 -77.53 29.75
C ARG A 3 38.79 -76.93 29.04
N HIS A 4 38.74 -75.61 28.93
CA HIS A 4 37.91 -74.92 27.93
C HIS A 4 38.85 -74.14 27.00
N LEU A 5 38.82 -74.49 25.72
CA LEU A 5 39.34 -73.71 24.60
C LEU A 5 38.14 -73.45 23.70
N THR A 6 37.61 -72.23 23.73
CA THR A 6 36.58 -71.74 22.81
C THR A 6 37.25 -71.21 21.55
N ALA A 7 37.00 -71.87 20.42
CA ALA A 7 37.33 -71.38 19.09
C ALA A 7 36.23 -70.41 18.63
N ALA A 8 36.60 -69.15 18.36
CA ALA A 8 35.74 -68.18 17.70
C ALA A 8 36.00 -68.25 16.19
N ALA A 9 34.96 -68.60 15.41
CA ALA A 9 34.99 -68.56 13.97
C ALA A 9 34.68 -67.13 13.50
N LEU A 10 35.64 -66.48 12.86
CA LEU A 10 35.41 -65.26 12.08
C LEU A 10 34.70 -65.64 10.77
N ILE A 11 33.49 -65.15 10.57
CA ILE A 11 32.83 -65.11 9.27
C ILE A 11 33.21 -63.77 8.65
N ALA A 12 34.04 -63.80 7.60
CA ALA A 12 34.32 -62.63 6.79
C ALA A 12 33.15 -62.40 5.83
N LEU A 13 32.34 -61.36 6.07
CA LEU A 13 31.43 -60.82 5.08
C LEU A 13 32.26 -60.04 4.06
N ALA A 14 32.28 -60.51 2.80
CA ALA A 14 32.74 -59.68 1.69
C ALA A 14 31.66 -58.61 1.40
N PRO A 15 32.04 -57.36 1.11
CA PRO A 15 31.10 -56.34 0.66
C PRO A 15 30.59 -56.76 -0.73
N GLY A 16 29.29 -57.03 -0.83
CA GLY A 16 28.63 -57.17 -2.12
C GLY A 16 28.52 -55.80 -2.78
N SER A 17 29.05 -55.67 -3.99
CA SER A 17 28.76 -54.54 -4.88
C SER A 17 27.26 -54.55 -5.16
N VAL A 18 26.57 -53.44 -4.89
CA VAL A 18 25.21 -53.24 -5.39
C VAL A 18 25.37 -52.81 -6.85
N LEU A 19 25.04 -53.71 -7.78
CA LEU A 19 25.01 -53.43 -9.21
C LEU A 19 23.84 -52.50 -9.51
N ALA A 20 24.03 -51.51 -10.38
CA ALA A 20 22.94 -50.65 -10.83
C ALA A 20 21.93 -51.47 -11.65
N ALA A 21 20.65 -51.13 -11.56
CA ALA A 21 19.61 -51.82 -12.33
C ALA A 21 19.75 -51.52 -13.85
N GLY A 22 20.22 -50.33 -14.18
CA GLY A 22 20.53 -49.88 -15.54
C GLY A 22 20.95 -48.41 -15.53
N ASP A 23 21.19 -47.86 -16.71
CA ASP A 23 21.67 -46.49 -16.88
C ASP A 23 20.67 -45.66 -17.70
N ALA A 24 20.53 -44.38 -17.37
CA ALA A 24 19.75 -43.47 -18.18
C ALA A 24 20.37 -42.08 -18.36
N LEU A 25 20.18 -41.51 -19.54
CA LEU A 25 20.48 -40.12 -19.84
C LEU A 25 19.18 -39.37 -20.13
N VAL A 26 18.96 -38.24 -19.46
CA VAL A 26 17.82 -37.34 -19.70
C VAL A 26 18.32 -35.94 -19.98
N LEU A 27 18.18 -35.48 -21.22
CA LEU A 27 18.46 -34.11 -21.63
C LEU A 27 17.14 -33.39 -21.92
N ALA A 28 16.84 -32.30 -21.22
CA ALA A 28 15.59 -31.55 -21.37
C ALA A 28 15.85 -30.05 -21.58
N ASN A 29 15.59 -29.56 -22.78
CA ASN A 29 15.74 -28.16 -23.18
C ASN A 29 14.37 -27.60 -23.64
N GLY A 30 13.85 -26.62 -22.93
CA GLY A 30 12.56 -25.98 -23.18
C GLY A 30 12.61 -24.46 -23.25
N GLU A 31 13.51 -23.84 -22.50
CA GLU A 31 13.65 -22.39 -22.34
C GLU A 31 14.88 -21.90 -23.11
N TYR A 32 14.74 -21.81 -24.43
CA TYR A 32 15.78 -21.31 -25.33
C TYR A 32 15.93 -19.79 -25.22
N GLU A 33 17.18 -19.29 -25.31
CA GLU A 33 17.48 -17.86 -25.20
C GLU A 33 16.93 -17.05 -26.38
N GLU A 34 17.13 -17.55 -27.61
CA GLU A 34 16.74 -16.86 -28.84
C GLU A 34 15.68 -17.60 -29.67
N LEU A 35 15.46 -18.90 -29.43
CA LEU A 35 14.46 -19.71 -30.14
C LEU A 35 13.10 -19.80 -29.42
N PRO A 36 12.00 -20.13 -30.13
CA PRO A 36 10.71 -20.38 -29.51
C PRO A 36 10.76 -21.53 -28.49
N ARG A 37 10.34 -21.23 -27.25
CA ARG A 37 10.26 -22.21 -26.16
C ARG A 37 9.50 -23.49 -26.55
N LEU A 38 9.92 -24.63 -26.00
CA LEU A 38 9.22 -25.90 -26.09
C LEU A 38 8.43 -26.14 -24.80
N ALA A 39 7.10 -26.01 -24.87
CA ALA A 39 6.25 -26.10 -23.69
C ALA A 39 6.28 -27.51 -23.08
N GLY A 40 6.72 -27.60 -21.82
CA GLY A 40 6.72 -28.85 -21.07
C GLY A 40 7.89 -29.78 -21.36
N ALA A 41 8.98 -29.29 -21.96
CA ALA A 41 10.20 -30.09 -22.15
C ALA A 41 10.69 -30.74 -20.84
N ASN A 42 10.67 -29.98 -19.74
CA ASN A 42 11.12 -30.47 -18.42
C ASN A 42 10.18 -31.48 -17.74
N ARG A 43 9.05 -31.85 -18.37
CA ARG A 43 8.15 -32.88 -17.83
C ARG A 43 8.85 -34.24 -17.74
N VAL A 44 9.71 -34.55 -18.70
CA VAL A 44 10.41 -35.85 -18.77
C VAL A 44 11.27 -36.15 -17.53
N LEU A 45 11.60 -35.13 -16.72
CA LEU A 45 12.29 -35.28 -15.44
C LEU A 45 11.49 -36.10 -14.41
N ALA A 46 10.16 -36.05 -14.46
CA ALA A 46 9.33 -36.91 -13.61
C ALA A 46 9.51 -38.40 -13.96
N GLY A 47 9.74 -38.70 -15.24
CA GLY A 47 10.12 -40.04 -15.70
C GLY A 47 11.51 -40.44 -15.22
N ALA A 48 12.48 -39.51 -15.25
CA ALA A 48 13.83 -39.71 -14.73
C ALA A 48 13.82 -40.14 -13.25
N SER A 49 13.05 -39.42 -12.41
CA SER A 49 12.88 -39.76 -11.00
C SER A 49 12.25 -41.14 -10.80
N ALA A 50 11.30 -41.54 -11.65
CA ALA A 50 10.70 -42.87 -11.57
C ALA A 50 11.69 -44.00 -11.89
N LEU A 51 12.66 -43.77 -12.79
CA LEU A 51 13.73 -44.74 -13.08
C LEU A 51 14.73 -44.83 -11.91
N GLU A 52 15.13 -43.71 -11.31
CA GLU A 52 16.01 -43.70 -10.12
C GLU A 52 15.40 -44.47 -8.94
N GLU A 53 14.10 -44.32 -8.70
CA GLU A 53 13.37 -45.09 -7.68
C GLU A 53 13.47 -46.61 -7.90
N ARG A 54 13.84 -47.04 -9.11
CA ARG A 54 14.03 -48.46 -9.49
C ARG A 54 15.51 -48.85 -9.59
N GLY A 55 16.41 -48.02 -9.08
CA GLY A 55 17.83 -48.32 -9.00
C GLY A 55 18.59 -48.06 -10.30
N PHE A 56 18.03 -47.28 -11.23
CA PHE A 56 18.80 -46.78 -12.38
C PHE A 56 19.75 -45.66 -11.94
N ASP A 57 20.95 -45.63 -12.51
CA ASP A 57 21.80 -44.44 -12.46
C ASP A 57 21.37 -43.48 -13.57
N VAL A 58 20.97 -42.26 -13.20
CA VAL A 58 20.33 -41.33 -14.14
C VAL A 58 21.09 -40.01 -14.20
N VAL A 59 21.75 -39.78 -15.33
CA VAL A 59 22.35 -38.50 -15.66
C VAL A 59 21.28 -37.58 -16.24
N ARG A 60 21.08 -36.41 -15.63
CA ARG A 60 20.03 -35.46 -16.00
C ARG A 60 20.60 -34.07 -16.27
N ARG A 61 20.13 -33.42 -17.33
CA ARG A 61 20.42 -32.02 -17.64
C ARG A 61 19.14 -31.30 -18.04
N VAL A 62 18.96 -30.11 -17.47
CA VAL A 62 17.81 -29.22 -17.69
C VAL A 62 18.35 -27.90 -18.20
N GLU A 63 17.77 -27.41 -19.30
CA GLU A 63 18.20 -26.19 -19.97
C GLU A 63 19.71 -26.13 -20.20
N GLY A 64 20.26 -27.19 -20.79
CA GLY A 64 21.70 -27.37 -20.94
C GLY A 64 22.28 -26.54 -22.08
N THR A 65 23.33 -25.77 -21.78
CA THR A 65 24.21 -25.20 -22.80
C THR A 65 24.97 -26.30 -23.54
N ALA A 66 25.57 -25.95 -24.69
CA ALA A 66 26.41 -26.85 -25.46
C ALA A 66 27.49 -27.56 -24.62
N GLY A 67 28.13 -26.82 -23.72
CA GLY A 67 29.16 -27.34 -22.81
C GLY A 67 28.61 -28.39 -21.85
N GLU A 68 27.52 -28.05 -21.18
CA GLU A 68 26.91 -28.87 -20.12
C GLU A 68 26.24 -30.12 -20.68
N MET A 69 25.64 -30.06 -21.88
CA MET A 69 25.10 -31.24 -22.54
C MET A 69 26.22 -32.23 -22.89
N ARG A 70 27.36 -31.75 -23.43
CA ARG A 70 28.52 -32.59 -23.72
C ARG A 70 29.11 -33.21 -22.47
N GLU A 71 29.19 -32.45 -21.38
CA GLU A 71 29.60 -32.96 -20.07
C GLU A 71 28.65 -34.05 -19.56
N SER A 72 27.34 -33.84 -19.70
CA SER A 72 26.33 -34.83 -19.28
C SER A 72 26.42 -36.11 -20.11
N VAL A 73 26.65 -36.02 -21.43
CA VAL A 73 26.89 -37.20 -22.26
C VAL A 73 28.19 -37.91 -21.85
N ALA A 74 29.25 -37.16 -21.54
CA ALA A 74 30.51 -37.74 -21.08
C ALA A 74 30.37 -38.45 -19.72
N GLN A 75 29.61 -37.87 -18.79
CA GLN A 75 29.29 -38.47 -17.49
C GLN A 75 28.47 -39.75 -17.67
N PHE A 76 27.46 -39.72 -18.54
CA PHE A 76 26.66 -40.91 -18.87
C PHE A 76 27.53 -42.02 -19.44
N VAL A 77 28.37 -41.72 -20.44
CA VAL A 77 29.28 -42.72 -21.03
C VAL A 77 30.27 -43.28 -20.02
N ALA A 78 30.75 -42.46 -19.07
CA ALA A 78 31.64 -42.91 -18.01
C ALA A 78 30.96 -43.78 -16.95
N GLY A 79 29.64 -43.63 -16.79
CA GLY A 79 28.80 -44.40 -15.87
C GLY A 79 28.37 -45.77 -16.42
N LEU A 80 28.32 -45.92 -17.76
CA LEU A 80 27.95 -47.18 -18.41
C LEU A 80 28.88 -48.32 -17.96
N GLU A 81 28.35 -49.25 -17.17
CA GLU A 81 29.06 -50.47 -16.77
C GLU A 81 29.03 -51.52 -17.90
N ASP A 82 30.09 -52.32 -18.06
CA ASP A 82 30.19 -53.36 -19.10
C ASP A 82 29.10 -54.46 -18.97
N ASP A 83 28.46 -54.56 -17.80
CA ASP A 83 27.35 -55.48 -17.50
C ASP A 83 26.00 -54.78 -17.30
N ALA A 84 25.90 -53.48 -17.61
CA ALA A 84 24.64 -52.75 -17.55
C ALA A 84 23.57 -53.44 -18.41
N THR A 85 22.45 -53.79 -17.77
CA THR A 85 21.43 -54.64 -18.40
C THR A 85 20.39 -53.86 -19.21
N HIS A 86 20.19 -52.57 -18.96
CA HIS A 86 19.17 -51.76 -19.64
C HIS A 86 19.61 -50.31 -19.73
N VAL A 87 19.54 -49.72 -20.92
CA VAL A 87 20.01 -48.35 -21.18
C VAL A 87 18.91 -47.51 -21.81
N ALA A 88 18.56 -46.39 -21.19
CA ALA A 88 17.54 -45.46 -21.68
C ALA A 88 18.12 -44.08 -21.97
N VAL A 89 17.79 -43.50 -23.12
CA VAL A 89 18.12 -42.11 -23.43
C VAL A 89 16.83 -41.36 -23.74
N VAL A 90 16.57 -40.29 -23.00
CA VAL A 90 15.41 -39.41 -23.18
C VAL A 90 15.90 -38.03 -23.56
N LEU A 91 15.58 -37.61 -24.78
CA LEU A 91 15.94 -36.30 -25.31
C LEU A 91 14.67 -35.49 -25.50
N SER A 92 14.51 -34.40 -24.75
CA SER A 92 13.38 -33.48 -24.89
C SER A 92 13.88 -32.12 -25.34
N GLY A 93 13.45 -31.64 -26.50
CA GLY A 93 13.89 -30.35 -26.99
C GLY A 93 13.58 -30.09 -28.46
N ARG A 94 14.20 -29.04 -28.98
CA ARG A 94 14.20 -28.69 -30.41
C ARG A 94 15.26 -29.50 -31.13
N PHE A 95 14.85 -30.15 -32.21
CA PHE A 95 15.72 -30.94 -33.07
C PHE A 95 15.89 -30.26 -34.42
N VAL A 96 17.07 -30.46 -34.99
CA VAL A 96 17.35 -30.17 -36.40
C VAL A 96 18.05 -31.37 -37.00
N HIS A 97 17.88 -31.57 -38.30
CA HIS A 97 18.55 -32.65 -39.01
C HIS A 97 19.19 -32.17 -40.31
N SER A 98 20.25 -32.86 -40.70
CA SER A 98 20.84 -32.78 -42.03
C SER A 98 20.41 -34.01 -42.86
N ALA A 99 21.04 -34.20 -44.02
CA ALA A 99 20.80 -35.38 -44.84
C ALA A 99 21.24 -36.71 -44.17
N SER A 100 22.05 -36.68 -43.11
CA SER A 100 22.60 -37.90 -42.48
C SER A 100 22.62 -37.90 -40.95
N GLU A 101 22.29 -36.77 -40.31
CA GLU A 101 22.52 -36.57 -38.89
C GLU A 101 21.36 -35.81 -38.26
N THR A 102 21.03 -36.15 -37.02
CA THR A 102 20.03 -35.45 -36.21
C THR A 102 20.70 -34.88 -34.96
N TYR A 103 20.32 -33.66 -34.59
CA TYR A 103 20.92 -32.90 -33.51
C TYR A 103 19.86 -32.39 -32.54
N LEU A 104 20.11 -32.56 -31.24
CA LEU A 104 19.39 -31.87 -30.17
C LEU A 104 20.06 -30.51 -29.91
N LEU A 105 19.31 -29.42 -30.08
CA LEU A 105 19.82 -28.06 -29.90
C LEU A 105 20.00 -27.71 -28.41
N SER A 106 21.08 -26.99 -28.12
CA SER A 106 21.34 -26.36 -26.81
C SER A 106 20.46 -25.14 -26.58
N VAL A 107 20.31 -24.72 -25.32
CA VAL A 107 19.49 -23.54 -24.99
C VAL A 107 20.11 -22.21 -25.41
N ASP A 108 21.44 -22.17 -25.52
CA ASP A 108 22.27 -21.02 -25.90
C ASP A 108 22.51 -20.92 -27.42
N ILE A 109 21.74 -21.67 -28.22
CA ILE A 109 21.83 -21.60 -29.67
C ILE A 109 21.32 -20.24 -30.19
N ALA A 110 22.07 -19.63 -31.09
CA ALA A 110 21.73 -18.34 -31.69
C ALA A 110 20.54 -18.44 -32.67
N ASP A 111 19.81 -17.33 -32.85
CA ASP A 111 18.79 -17.11 -33.88
C ASP A 111 19.21 -15.96 -34.82
N PRO A 112 19.39 -16.18 -36.15
CA PRO A 112 19.17 -17.43 -36.87
C PRO A 112 20.19 -18.52 -36.53
N VAL A 113 19.73 -19.77 -36.55
CA VAL A 113 20.55 -20.95 -36.26
C VAL A 113 21.78 -21.00 -37.19
N ASP A 114 22.98 -20.88 -36.60
CA ASP A 114 24.23 -21.04 -37.33
C ASP A 114 24.51 -22.53 -37.61
N GLU A 115 24.52 -22.90 -38.88
CA GLU A 115 24.75 -24.27 -39.30
C GLU A 115 26.12 -24.82 -38.86
N ALA A 116 27.14 -23.95 -38.76
CA ALA A 116 28.46 -24.35 -38.26
C ALA A 116 28.45 -24.57 -36.75
N GLY A 117 27.78 -23.68 -36.01
CA GLY A 117 27.56 -23.79 -34.57
C GLY A 117 26.83 -25.07 -34.18
N VAL A 118 25.78 -25.48 -34.91
CA VAL A 118 25.06 -26.75 -34.62
C VAL A 118 26.01 -27.96 -34.61
N LEU A 119 27.02 -28.00 -35.47
CA LEU A 119 27.97 -29.13 -35.53
C LEU A 119 28.89 -29.21 -34.31
N THR A 120 29.09 -28.12 -33.57
CA THR A 120 29.96 -28.05 -32.38
C THR A 120 29.19 -27.97 -31.07
N ASP A 121 28.00 -27.38 -31.12
CA ASP A 121 27.27 -26.90 -29.95
C ASP A 121 25.99 -27.69 -29.67
N ALA A 122 25.56 -28.54 -30.61
CA ALA A 122 24.43 -29.46 -30.42
C ALA A 122 24.89 -30.90 -30.08
N VAL A 123 23.99 -31.71 -29.52
CA VAL A 123 24.24 -33.14 -29.28
C VAL A 123 23.78 -33.95 -30.48
N SER A 124 24.70 -34.71 -31.10
CA SER A 124 24.38 -35.63 -32.19
C SER A 124 23.65 -36.87 -31.66
N VAL A 125 22.44 -37.11 -32.18
CA VAL A 125 21.64 -38.30 -31.88
C VAL A 125 22.31 -39.56 -32.44
N SER A 126 23.01 -39.47 -33.59
CA SER A 126 23.74 -40.62 -34.13
C SER A 126 24.87 -41.09 -33.22
N SER A 127 25.52 -40.15 -32.52
CA SER A 127 26.56 -40.48 -31.53
C SER A 127 25.97 -41.27 -30.35
N LEU A 128 24.77 -40.87 -29.90
CA LEU A 128 24.03 -41.59 -28.86
C LEU A 128 23.53 -42.95 -29.35
N LEU A 129 23.05 -43.04 -30.59
CA LEU A 129 22.68 -44.32 -31.21
C LEU A 129 23.87 -45.28 -31.31
N GLY A 130 25.07 -44.76 -31.59
CA GLY A 130 26.30 -45.56 -31.59
C GLY A 130 26.62 -46.15 -30.21
N ILE A 131 26.39 -45.38 -29.15
CA ILE A 131 26.52 -45.87 -27.76
C ILE A 131 25.45 -46.92 -27.46
N LEU A 132 24.19 -46.64 -27.82
CA LEU A 132 23.06 -47.55 -27.57
C LEU A 132 23.17 -48.88 -28.35
N ALA A 133 23.88 -48.89 -29.48
CA ALA A 133 24.10 -50.09 -30.27
C ALA A 133 24.92 -51.17 -29.52
N GLU A 134 25.76 -50.79 -28.57
CA GLU A 134 26.52 -51.73 -27.73
C GLU A 134 25.58 -52.50 -26.76
N PHE A 135 24.40 -51.95 -26.45
CA PHE A 135 23.37 -52.53 -25.58
C PHE A 135 22.21 -53.13 -26.39
N SER A 136 22.56 -53.84 -27.46
CA SER A 136 21.61 -54.39 -28.43
C SER A 136 20.54 -55.26 -27.76
N GLY A 137 19.27 -54.89 -27.96
CA GLY A 137 18.09 -55.59 -27.45
C GLY A 137 17.55 -55.04 -26.13
N GLN A 138 18.29 -54.15 -25.47
CA GLN A 138 17.94 -53.57 -24.16
C GLN A 138 18.13 -52.04 -24.11
N ALA A 139 18.25 -51.41 -25.28
CA ALA A 139 18.43 -49.97 -25.43
C ALA A 139 17.18 -49.29 -25.98
N VAL A 140 16.78 -48.18 -25.35
CA VAL A 140 15.64 -47.36 -25.78
C VAL A 140 16.07 -45.90 -25.93
N LEU A 141 15.76 -45.29 -27.08
CA LEU A 141 15.86 -43.86 -27.33
C LEU A 141 14.46 -43.25 -27.43
N LEU A 142 14.21 -42.20 -26.66
CA LEU A 142 12.93 -41.52 -26.55
C LEU A 142 13.13 -40.05 -26.92
N LEU A 143 12.50 -39.62 -28.01
CA LEU A 143 12.55 -38.24 -28.49
C LEU A 143 11.24 -37.53 -28.16
N ALA A 144 11.33 -36.53 -27.29
CA ALA A 144 10.26 -35.63 -26.92
C ALA A 144 10.40 -34.33 -27.71
N GLU A 145 9.62 -34.20 -28.77
CA GLU A 145 9.66 -33.06 -29.69
C GLU A 145 8.28 -32.46 -29.95
N ASP A 146 8.25 -31.31 -30.60
CA ASP A 146 7.03 -30.63 -31.08
C ASP A 146 7.35 -29.94 -32.41
N ASP A 147 6.31 -29.51 -33.12
CA ASP A 147 6.44 -28.85 -34.41
C ASP A 147 7.36 -27.61 -34.30
N MET A 148 8.35 -27.57 -35.18
CA MET A 148 9.31 -26.47 -35.30
C MET A 148 9.16 -25.81 -36.67
N ALA A 149 9.14 -24.47 -36.69
CA ALA A 149 9.08 -23.71 -37.93
C ALA A 149 10.35 -23.98 -38.79
N PRO A 150 10.24 -23.96 -40.12
CA PRO A 150 11.41 -24.10 -41.00
C PRO A 150 12.50 -23.08 -40.67
N LEU A 151 13.76 -23.51 -40.68
CA LEU A 151 14.91 -22.65 -40.39
C LEU A 151 15.10 -21.61 -41.50
N GLU A 152 15.08 -20.33 -41.15
CA GLU A 152 15.36 -19.26 -42.12
C GLU A 152 16.84 -19.20 -42.47
N GLY A 153 17.16 -19.29 -43.78
CA GLY A 153 18.53 -19.13 -44.27
C GLY A 153 19.45 -20.36 -44.11
N ALA A 154 18.97 -21.45 -43.50
CA ALA A 154 19.69 -22.72 -43.47
C ALA A 154 19.77 -23.34 -44.87
N ARG A 155 20.94 -23.89 -45.22
CA ARG A 155 21.23 -24.50 -46.54
C ARG A 155 21.17 -26.02 -46.51
N PHE A 156 21.58 -26.64 -45.41
CA PHE A 156 21.67 -28.09 -45.26
C PHE A 156 21.05 -28.63 -43.97
N LEU A 157 20.59 -27.75 -43.07
CA LEU A 157 19.78 -28.13 -41.91
C LEU A 157 18.29 -27.89 -42.16
N SER A 158 17.47 -28.81 -41.66
CA SER A 158 16.02 -28.74 -41.66
C SER A 158 15.51 -28.89 -40.22
N ALA A 159 14.37 -28.26 -39.93
CA ALA A 159 13.73 -28.33 -38.61
C ALA A 159 13.15 -29.72 -38.33
N GLY A 160 13.18 -30.17 -37.08
CA GLY A 160 12.70 -31.46 -36.61
C GLY A 160 13.76 -32.57 -36.60
N SER A 161 13.40 -33.73 -36.03
CA SER A 161 14.28 -34.89 -35.89
C SER A 161 14.57 -35.66 -37.19
N GLY A 162 13.84 -35.40 -38.28
CA GLY A 162 14.12 -36.01 -39.59
C GLY A 162 13.94 -37.54 -39.62
N GLU A 163 14.52 -38.19 -40.63
CA GLU A 163 14.57 -39.67 -40.68
C GLU A 163 15.74 -40.17 -39.83
N ILE A 164 15.49 -41.17 -38.98
CA ILE A 164 16.51 -41.77 -38.12
C ILE A 164 16.44 -43.27 -38.35
N ASP A 165 17.58 -43.86 -38.72
CA ASP A 165 17.74 -45.31 -38.86
C ASP A 165 18.38 -45.88 -37.59
N PRO A 166 17.60 -46.32 -36.59
CA PRO A 166 18.15 -46.90 -35.36
C PRO A 166 18.95 -48.19 -35.65
N PRO A 167 20.14 -48.37 -35.03
CA PRO A 167 20.92 -49.60 -35.13
C PRO A 167 20.16 -50.85 -34.67
N GLN A 168 20.62 -52.03 -35.09
CA GLN A 168 19.98 -53.28 -34.67
C GLN A 168 19.98 -53.44 -33.14
N GLY A 169 18.80 -53.69 -32.59
CA GLY A 169 18.59 -53.85 -31.15
C GLY A 169 18.25 -52.58 -30.40
N VAL A 170 18.24 -51.41 -31.05
CA VAL A 170 17.83 -50.14 -30.43
C VAL A 170 16.36 -49.85 -30.77
N SER A 171 15.57 -49.57 -29.74
CA SER A 171 14.18 -49.16 -29.88
C SER A 171 14.11 -47.63 -29.89
N LEU A 172 13.44 -47.02 -30.87
CA LEU A 172 13.24 -45.58 -30.96
C LEU A 172 11.74 -45.25 -30.86
N VAL A 173 11.39 -44.30 -30.00
CA VAL A 173 10.01 -43.77 -29.90
C VAL A 173 10.07 -42.25 -29.95
N ARG A 174 9.13 -41.66 -30.69
CA ARG A 174 8.98 -40.21 -30.79
C ARG A 174 7.58 -39.80 -30.35
N GLY A 175 7.47 -38.66 -29.70
CA GLY A 175 6.19 -38.11 -29.28
C GLY A 175 6.34 -36.73 -28.66
N THR A 176 5.25 -36.18 -28.17
CA THR A 176 5.28 -34.92 -27.42
C THR A 176 5.95 -35.11 -26.04
N PRO A 177 6.51 -34.05 -25.42
CA PRO A 177 7.08 -34.14 -24.08
C PRO A 177 6.17 -34.76 -23.02
N ARG A 178 4.85 -34.60 -23.18
CA ARG A 178 3.86 -35.21 -22.28
C ARG A 178 3.71 -36.71 -22.52
N GLU A 179 3.64 -37.15 -23.77
CA GLU A 179 3.48 -38.57 -24.10
C GLU A 179 4.73 -39.35 -23.67
N ILE A 180 5.93 -38.81 -23.93
CA ILE A 180 7.19 -39.43 -23.50
C ILE A 180 7.32 -39.44 -21.97
N GLU A 181 6.97 -38.36 -21.26
CA GLU A 181 6.96 -38.35 -19.79
C GLU A 181 6.07 -39.45 -19.20
N GLN A 182 4.85 -39.58 -19.72
CA GLN A 182 3.91 -40.62 -19.27
C GLN A 182 4.44 -42.02 -19.58
N LEU A 183 4.94 -42.23 -20.79
CA LEU A 183 5.51 -43.51 -21.21
C LEU A 183 6.70 -43.91 -20.33
N VAL A 184 7.57 -42.97 -19.94
CA VAL A 184 8.71 -43.28 -19.05
C VAL A 184 8.23 -43.55 -17.63
N ARG A 185 7.42 -42.65 -17.07
CA ARG A 185 7.00 -42.70 -15.66
C ARG A 185 6.06 -43.86 -15.35
N ASP A 186 5.07 -44.09 -16.20
CA ASP A 186 3.97 -45.02 -15.94
C ASP A 186 4.20 -46.41 -16.54
N ASP A 187 5.03 -46.52 -17.59
CA ASP A 187 5.25 -47.78 -18.32
C ASP A 187 6.69 -48.27 -18.28
N LEU A 188 7.67 -47.48 -18.73
CA LEU A 188 9.08 -47.92 -18.79
C LEU A 188 9.63 -48.24 -17.39
N ALA A 189 9.36 -47.37 -16.42
CA ALA A 189 9.80 -47.56 -15.03
C ALA A 189 8.95 -48.60 -14.29
N ARG A 190 7.88 -49.17 -14.87
CA ARG A 190 6.97 -50.08 -14.17
C ARG A 190 7.48 -51.53 -14.22
N PRO A 191 7.49 -52.28 -13.09
CA PRO A 191 8.01 -53.65 -13.10
C PRO A 191 7.16 -54.54 -13.99
N GLN A 192 7.81 -55.41 -14.76
CA GLN A 192 7.18 -56.39 -15.65
C GLN A 192 6.27 -55.79 -16.73
N ARG A 193 6.32 -54.48 -16.97
CA ARG A 193 5.55 -53.86 -18.05
C ARG A 193 6.24 -54.13 -19.39
N ASN A 194 5.49 -54.66 -20.34
CA ASN A 194 5.95 -54.80 -21.72
C ASN A 194 5.91 -53.43 -22.42
N PHE A 195 7.08 -52.91 -22.74
CA PHE A 195 7.26 -51.58 -23.32
C PHE A 195 6.67 -51.48 -24.73
N VAL A 196 6.77 -52.54 -25.55
CA VAL A 196 6.25 -52.54 -26.93
C VAL A 196 4.73 -52.40 -26.94
N GLU A 197 4.05 -53.07 -26.01
CA GLU A 197 2.60 -52.92 -25.81
C GLU A 197 2.25 -51.52 -25.29
N ALA A 198 3.04 -50.98 -24.35
CA ALA A 198 2.82 -49.64 -23.81
C ALA A 198 2.92 -48.54 -24.87
N VAL A 199 3.89 -48.62 -25.78
CA VAL A 199 4.04 -47.68 -26.91
C VAL A 199 2.81 -47.73 -27.80
N SER A 200 2.31 -48.93 -28.11
CA SER A 200 1.09 -49.11 -28.90
C SER A 200 -0.17 -48.60 -28.17
N ASP A 201 -0.28 -48.81 -26.86
CA ASP A 201 -1.39 -48.33 -26.02
C ASP A 201 -1.43 -46.79 -25.97
N ALA A 202 -0.25 -46.16 -25.97
CA ALA A 202 -0.10 -44.71 -26.03
C ALA A 202 -0.40 -44.13 -27.42
N GLY A 203 -0.59 -44.97 -28.45
CA GLY A 203 -0.79 -44.53 -29.83
C GLY A 203 0.47 -43.95 -30.48
N LEU A 204 1.65 -44.32 -29.96
CA LEU A 204 2.95 -43.92 -30.49
C LEU A 204 3.51 -45.02 -31.39
N ASP A 205 4.43 -44.63 -32.28
CA ASP A 205 5.13 -45.57 -33.14
C ASP A 205 6.47 -46.00 -32.53
N LEU A 206 6.77 -47.30 -32.64
CA LEU A 206 8.05 -47.88 -32.27
C LEU A 206 8.87 -48.12 -33.54
N GLU A 207 10.00 -47.43 -33.66
CA GLU A 207 10.95 -47.57 -34.75
C GLU A 207 12.13 -48.47 -34.33
N GLY A 208 12.75 -49.16 -35.29
CA GLY A 208 13.91 -50.01 -35.04
C GLY A 208 13.59 -51.38 -34.46
N TYR A 209 14.20 -51.70 -33.32
CA TYR A 209 14.02 -53.00 -32.66
C TYR A 209 12.69 -53.07 -31.91
N ALA A 210 11.79 -53.93 -32.38
CA ALA A 210 10.47 -54.13 -31.79
C ALA A 210 10.23 -55.63 -31.51
N PRO A 211 10.74 -56.17 -30.38
CA PRO A 211 10.52 -57.56 -30.01
C PRO A 211 9.05 -57.79 -29.58
N SER A 212 8.63 -59.04 -29.41
CA SER A 212 7.29 -59.33 -28.87
C SER A 212 7.14 -58.92 -27.40
N GLU A 213 8.24 -58.91 -26.66
CA GLU A 213 8.30 -58.55 -25.25
C GLU A 213 9.59 -57.80 -24.96
N LEU A 214 9.47 -56.59 -24.42
CA LEU A 214 10.57 -55.78 -23.91
C LEU A 214 10.23 -55.33 -22.50
N ILE A 215 10.75 -56.02 -21.49
CA ILE A 215 10.59 -55.64 -20.08
C ILE A 215 11.84 -54.88 -19.66
N PHE A 216 11.67 -53.60 -19.35
CA PHE A 216 12.79 -52.72 -19.00
C PHE A 216 13.14 -52.76 -17.50
N VAL A 217 12.12 -52.86 -16.64
CA VAL A 217 12.30 -53.07 -15.19
C VAL A 217 11.77 -54.45 -14.81
N THR A 218 12.66 -55.35 -14.40
CA THR A 218 12.25 -56.68 -13.93
C THR A 218 11.79 -56.64 -12.46
N GLN A 219 11.05 -57.65 -12.01
CA GLN A 219 10.66 -57.75 -10.60
C GLN A 219 11.88 -57.89 -9.68
N ALA A 220 12.94 -58.58 -10.13
CA ALA A 220 14.17 -58.73 -9.36
C ALA A 220 14.86 -57.38 -9.12
N MET A 221 14.95 -56.53 -10.15
CA MET A 221 15.50 -55.18 -10.03
C MET A 221 14.67 -54.32 -9.05
N ALA A 222 13.35 -54.41 -9.11
CA ALA A 222 12.46 -53.69 -8.21
C ALA A 222 12.59 -54.15 -6.75
N ASP A 223 12.73 -55.46 -6.52
CA ASP A 223 12.92 -56.04 -5.19
C ASP A 223 14.32 -55.69 -4.63
N GLU A 224 15.36 -55.66 -5.47
CA GLU A 224 16.71 -55.23 -5.09
C GLU A 224 16.75 -53.74 -4.70
N ALA A 225 16.16 -52.86 -5.51
CA ALA A 225 15.99 -51.44 -5.19
C ALA A 225 15.21 -51.20 -3.89
N ALA A 226 14.21 -52.04 -3.60
CA ALA A 226 13.46 -51.99 -2.34
C ALA A 226 14.22 -52.57 -1.13
N SER A 227 15.30 -53.34 -1.36
CA SER A 227 16.02 -54.10 -0.32
C SER A 227 17.38 -53.52 0.09
N GLY A 228 18.00 -52.63 -0.69
CA GLY A 228 19.21 -51.91 -0.29
C GLY A 228 18.88 -50.53 0.30
N GLY A 229 19.23 -50.13 1.52
CA GLY A 229 19.96 -50.72 2.65
C GLY A 229 20.00 -49.66 3.77
N GLU A 230 20.44 -49.98 5.00
CA GLU A 230 20.68 -48.99 6.07
C GLU A 230 21.57 -47.82 5.57
N PRO A 231 21.37 -46.58 6.09
CA PRO A 231 22.08 -45.40 5.60
C PRO A 231 23.60 -45.54 5.82
N ASP A 232 24.33 -45.79 4.72
CA ASP A 232 25.79 -45.76 4.62
C ASP A 232 26.26 -44.34 4.26
N ASP A 233 27.35 -43.90 4.88
CA ASP A 233 28.11 -42.68 4.59
C ASP A 233 28.37 -42.45 3.08
N ARG A 234 28.47 -43.52 2.26
CA ARG A 234 28.64 -43.40 0.79
C ARG A 234 27.38 -43.02 0.02
N GLY A 235 26.19 -43.34 0.53
CA GLY A 235 24.92 -42.92 -0.08
C GLY A 235 24.65 -41.44 0.16
N GLU A 236 24.99 -40.97 1.37
CA GLU A 236 24.95 -39.56 1.74
C GLU A 236 25.91 -38.72 0.89
N ALA A 237 27.16 -39.16 0.73
CA ALA A 237 28.16 -38.44 -0.06
C ALA A 237 27.75 -38.29 -1.54
N ARG A 238 27.15 -39.34 -2.14
CA ARG A 238 26.65 -39.29 -3.52
C ARG A 238 25.48 -38.32 -3.67
N LEU A 239 24.51 -38.36 -2.75
CA LEU A 239 23.40 -37.41 -2.76
C LEU A 239 23.89 -35.98 -2.55
N TRP A 240 24.85 -35.76 -1.63
CA TRP A 240 25.45 -34.45 -1.39
C TRP A 240 26.15 -33.89 -2.63
N SER A 241 26.97 -34.70 -3.33
CA SER A 241 27.60 -34.28 -4.59
C SER A 241 26.56 -33.88 -5.65
N SER A 242 25.52 -34.69 -5.83
CA SER A 242 24.44 -34.40 -6.78
C SER A 242 23.71 -33.09 -6.48
N VAL A 243 23.35 -32.82 -5.22
CA VAL A 243 22.63 -31.59 -4.87
C VAL A 243 23.52 -30.35 -4.93
N THR A 244 24.82 -30.51 -4.70
CA THR A 244 25.79 -29.42 -4.81
C THR A 244 26.10 -29.06 -6.25
N GLU A 245 26.10 -30.04 -7.16
CA GLU A 245 26.25 -29.82 -8.60
C GLU A 245 25.03 -29.11 -9.19
N ARG A 246 23.82 -29.43 -8.70
CA ARG A 246 22.58 -28.74 -9.08
C ARG A 246 22.45 -27.33 -8.50
N ASP A 247 22.99 -27.10 -7.31
CA ASP A 247 22.93 -25.85 -6.54
C ASP A 247 21.53 -25.21 -6.48
N ASP A 248 20.51 -26.05 -6.26
CA ASP A 248 19.11 -25.63 -6.22
C ASP A 248 18.43 -25.96 -4.88
N ILE A 249 17.41 -25.17 -4.53
CA ILE A 249 16.71 -25.29 -3.24
C ILE A 249 16.08 -26.69 -3.09
N ALA A 250 15.50 -27.23 -4.15
CA ALA A 250 14.78 -28.51 -4.10
C ALA A 250 15.73 -29.69 -3.83
N GLY A 251 16.94 -29.66 -4.41
CA GLY A 251 18.01 -30.61 -4.18
C GLY A 251 18.45 -30.59 -2.72
N TYR A 252 18.76 -29.40 -2.17
CA TYR A 252 19.13 -29.28 -0.76
C TYR A 252 18.01 -29.67 0.20
N GLU A 253 16.74 -29.37 -0.11
CA GLU A 253 15.59 -29.83 0.67
C GLU A 253 15.43 -31.36 0.62
N THR A 254 15.67 -31.97 -0.53
CA THR A 254 15.70 -33.43 -0.71
C THR A 254 16.80 -34.07 0.14
N TYR A 255 18.01 -33.51 0.10
CA TYR A 255 19.11 -33.94 0.96
C TYR A 255 18.75 -33.84 2.45
N LEU A 256 18.15 -32.73 2.90
CA LEU A 256 17.74 -32.55 4.29
C LEU A 256 16.60 -33.45 4.72
N SER A 257 15.75 -33.89 3.79
CA SER A 257 14.69 -34.87 4.06
C SER A 257 15.25 -36.27 4.25
N ALA A 258 16.23 -36.67 3.44
CA ALA A 258 16.89 -37.97 3.52
C ALA A 258 17.89 -38.06 4.69
N TYR A 259 18.62 -36.97 4.94
CA TYR A 259 19.67 -36.87 5.97
C TYR A 259 19.51 -35.61 6.84
N PRO A 260 18.48 -35.53 7.72
CA PRO A 260 18.21 -34.33 8.52
C PRO A 260 19.34 -33.93 9.47
N GLU A 261 20.09 -34.92 9.97
CA GLU A 261 21.26 -34.76 10.84
C GLU A 261 22.56 -35.21 10.14
N GLY A 262 22.57 -35.24 8.79
CA GLY A 262 23.74 -35.60 8.00
C GLY A 262 24.91 -34.61 8.16
N PRO A 263 26.15 -35.02 7.81
CA PRO A 263 27.34 -34.19 7.97
C PRO A 263 27.25 -32.86 7.19
N ASN A 264 26.57 -32.83 6.05
CA ASN A 264 26.37 -31.64 5.22
C ASN A 264 25.04 -30.92 5.48
N ALA A 265 24.26 -31.34 6.48
CA ALA A 265 22.95 -30.75 6.76
C ALA A 265 23.03 -29.28 7.21
N ALA A 266 24.14 -28.85 7.84
CA ALA A 266 24.34 -27.44 8.15
C ALA A 266 24.62 -26.62 6.87
N GLU A 267 25.41 -27.17 5.96
CA GLU A 267 25.77 -26.53 4.70
C GLU A 267 24.57 -26.43 3.76
N ALA A 268 23.78 -27.50 3.61
CA ALA A 268 22.53 -27.50 2.85
C ALA A 268 21.57 -26.38 3.31
N ARG A 269 21.39 -26.21 4.64
CA ARG A 269 20.54 -25.16 5.21
C ARG A 269 21.08 -23.76 4.90
N ASN A 270 22.40 -23.57 5.02
CA ASN A 270 23.04 -22.31 4.67
C ASN A 270 22.87 -22.00 3.19
N ARG A 271 23.03 -23.00 2.32
CA ARG A 271 22.92 -22.81 0.88
C ARG A 271 21.50 -22.48 0.44
N ILE A 272 20.49 -23.13 1.02
CA ILE A 272 19.08 -22.75 0.84
C ILE A 272 18.86 -21.29 1.24
N ALA A 273 19.42 -20.84 2.36
CA ALA A 273 19.28 -19.45 2.80
C ALA A 273 19.94 -18.48 1.82
N GLU A 274 21.13 -18.79 1.30
CA GLU A 274 21.83 -17.98 0.31
C GLU A 274 21.11 -17.90 -1.04
N LEU A 275 20.58 -19.03 -1.53
CA LEU A 275 19.83 -19.11 -2.77
C LEU A 275 18.50 -18.35 -2.69
N ARG A 276 17.80 -18.42 -1.55
CA ARG A 276 16.60 -17.61 -1.28
C ARG A 276 16.90 -16.12 -1.23
N ASP A 277 18.07 -15.74 -0.72
CA ASP A 277 18.49 -14.34 -0.62
C ASP A 277 19.11 -13.79 -1.92
N ALA A 278 19.55 -14.66 -2.83
CA ALA A 278 20.26 -14.28 -4.05
C ALA A 278 19.48 -13.31 -4.96
N PRO A 279 18.16 -13.51 -5.25
CA PRO A 279 17.39 -12.54 -6.02
C PRO A 279 17.36 -11.16 -5.37
N ARG A 280 17.18 -11.09 -4.05
CA ARG A 280 17.20 -9.83 -3.29
C ARG A 280 18.54 -9.13 -3.40
N ARG A 281 19.66 -9.87 -3.26
CA ARG A 281 21.01 -9.30 -3.39
C ARG A 281 21.29 -8.76 -4.78
N ARG A 282 20.91 -9.49 -5.85
CA ARG A 282 21.05 -8.99 -7.22
C ARG A 282 20.23 -7.72 -7.44
N ALA A 283 19.01 -7.66 -6.91
CA ALA A 283 18.17 -6.46 -7.00
C ALA A 283 18.76 -5.27 -6.22
N GLU A 284 19.33 -5.52 -5.04
CA GLU A 284 20.03 -4.52 -4.23
C GLU A 284 21.27 -3.96 -4.94
N GLU A 285 22.08 -4.83 -5.55
CA GLU A 285 23.24 -4.45 -6.37
C GLU A 285 22.80 -3.63 -7.60
N THR A 286 21.70 -4.03 -8.25
CA THR A 286 21.12 -3.30 -9.39
C THR A 286 20.69 -1.89 -8.98
N GLU A 287 19.97 -1.74 -7.86
CA GLU A 287 19.56 -0.43 -7.35
C GLU A 287 20.78 0.41 -6.93
N ALA A 288 21.79 -0.21 -6.31
CA ALA A 288 23.01 0.47 -5.92
C ALA A 288 23.77 1.02 -7.14
N ALA A 289 23.78 0.28 -8.25
CA ALA A 289 24.40 0.70 -9.50
C ALA A 289 23.73 1.93 -10.14
N LEU A 290 22.46 2.20 -9.83
CA LEU A 290 21.77 3.43 -10.25
C LEU A 290 22.39 4.69 -9.65
N ASN A 291 23.15 4.57 -8.55
CA ASN A 291 23.80 5.70 -7.87
C ASN A 291 22.86 6.88 -7.54
N LEU A 292 21.58 6.59 -7.24
CA LEU A 292 20.57 7.61 -6.97
C LEU A 292 21.00 8.52 -5.82
N SER A 293 21.04 9.82 -6.11
CA SER A 293 21.25 10.89 -5.15
C SER A 293 20.13 10.93 -4.12
N ARG A 294 20.40 11.64 -3.01
CA ARG A 294 19.38 11.81 -1.96
C ARG A 294 18.12 12.51 -2.49
N SER A 295 18.25 13.46 -3.41
CA SER A 295 17.11 14.16 -4.02
C SER A 295 16.29 13.24 -4.92
N GLU A 296 16.93 12.43 -5.76
CA GLU A 296 16.21 11.46 -6.62
C GLU A 296 15.48 10.41 -5.78
N ARG A 297 16.08 9.98 -4.65
CA ARG A 297 15.39 9.09 -3.70
C ARG A 297 14.19 9.77 -3.04
N GLN A 298 14.26 11.07 -2.75
CA GLN A 298 13.12 11.83 -2.24
C GLN A 298 12.02 11.97 -3.29
N GLU A 299 12.38 12.17 -4.56
CA GLU A 299 11.42 12.20 -5.68
C GLU A 299 10.68 10.87 -5.78
N VAL A 300 11.40 9.75 -5.83
CA VAL A 300 10.79 8.40 -5.85
C VAL A 300 9.87 8.16 -4.64
N GLN A 301 10.28 8.55 -3.43
CA GLN A 301 9.42 8.43 -2.24
C GLN A 301 8.16 9.30 -2.33
N GLY A 302 8.30 10.51 -2.88
CA GLY A 302 7.18 11.42 -3.14
C GLY A 302 6.21 10.83 -4.16
N ASP A 303 6.72 10.34 -5.28
CA ASP A 303 5.96 9.71 -6.35
C ASP A 303 5.17 8.49 -5.85
N LEU A 304 5.82 7.61 -5.07
CA LEU A 304 5.15 6.47 -4.44
C LEU A 304 4.03 6.92 -3.50
N THR A 305 4.23 8.00 -2.74
CA THR A 305 3.20 8.57 -1.86
C THR A 305 2.02 9.12 -2.66
N THR A 306 2.28 9.83 -3.77
CA THR A 306 1.26 10.32 -4.71
C THR A 306 0.43 9.17 -5.29
N LEU A 307 1.06 8.00 -5.48
CA LEU A 307 0.43 6.77 -5.94
C LEU A 307 -0.22 5.93 -4.83
N ASP A 308 -0.34 6.47 -3.61
CA ASP A 308 -0.94 5.83 -2.43
C ASP A 308 -0.13 4.64 -1.85
N TYR A 309 1.16 4.55 -2.16
CA TYR A 309 2.09 3.60 -1.54
C TYR A 309 2.85 4.27 -0.39
N ASP A 310 2.40 4.02 0.85
CA ASP A 310 2.99 4.63 2.04
C ASP A 310 4.46 4.21 2.28
N THR A 311 5.38 5.17 2.10
CA THR A 311 6.83 5.04 2.34
C THR A 311 7.23 5.32 3.79
N ARG A 312 6.29 5.77 4.65
CA ARG A 312 6.51 6.28 6.01
C ARG A 312 7.45 7.50 6.09
N GLY A 313 7.45 8.33 5.04
CA GLY A 313 8.20 9.59 4.99
C GLY A 313 8.96 9.80 3.67
N VAL A 314 9.38 11.04 3.44
CA VAL A 314 10.17 11.46 2.27
C VAL A 314 11.48 12.10 2.75
N ASP A 315 12.43 11.26 3.12
CA ASP A 315 13.69 11.63 3.76
C ASP A 315 14.94 11.35 2.90
N GLY A 316 14.76 10.72 1.74
CA GLY A 316 15.80 10.31 0.80
C GLY A 316 16.57 9.07 1.24
N ILE A 317 16.08 8.36 2.26
CA ILE A 317 16.67 7.13 2.78
C ILE A 317 15.67 6.00 2.54
N PHE A 318 16.06 5.02 1.71
CA PHE A 318 15.22 3.83 1.47
C PHE A 318 15.32 2.85 2.63
N GLY A 319 14.56 3.12 3.70
CA GLY A 319 14.39 2.23 4.84
C GLY A 319 13.27 1.21 4.64
N GLU A 320 12.93 0.47 5.71
CA GLU A 320 11.89 -0.58 5.71
C GLU A 320 10.51 -0.08 5.24
N GLY A 321 10.21 1.21 5.44
CA GLY A 321 8.99 1.85 4.91
C GLY A 321 8.99 1.89 3.38
N SER A 322 10.02 2.48 2.78
CA SER A 322 10.18 2.58 1.32
C SER A 322 10.33 1.21 0.66
N ARG A 323 11.08 0.27 1.24
CA ARG A 323 11.20 -1.11 0.71
C ARG A 323 9.84 -1.79 0.56
N ARG A 324 8.98 -1.67 1.57
CA ARG A 324 7.61 -2.20 1.52
C ARG A 324 6.73 -1.45 0.51
N ALA A 325 6.89 -0.14 0.36
CA ALA A 325 6.16 0.62 -0.65
C ALA A 325 6.56 0.19 -2.07
N ILE A 326 7.86 0.07 -2.34
CA ILE A 326 8.43 -0.40 -3.61
C ILE A 326 7.94 -1.81 -3.93
N SER A 327 8.04 -2.75 -2.98
CA SER A 327 7.58 -4.13 -3.16
C SER A 327 6.07 -4.20 -3.48
N ARG A 328 5.22 -3.44 -2.77
CA ARG A 328 3.78 -3.37 -3.09
C ARG A 328 3.51 -2.76 -4.46
N TRP A 329 4.28 -1.75 -4.86
CA TRP A 329 4.17 -1.15 -6.18
C TRP A 329 4.60 -2.15 -7.26
N GLN A 330 5.69 -2.90 -7.06
CA GLN A 330 6.15 -3.96 -7.95
C GLN A 330 5.06 -5.04 -8.13
N ASP A 331 4.52 -5.58 -7.04
CA ASP A 331 3.42 -6.55 -7.06
C ASP A 331 2.21 -6.03 -7.86
N ALA A 332 1.79 -4.79 -7.60
CA ALA A 332 0.65 -4.18 -8.29
C ALA A 332 0.88 -3.95 -9.79
N ASN A 333 2.15 -3.92 -10.23
CA ASN A 333 2.53 -3.79 -11.63
C ASN A 333 2.92 -5.14 -12.27
N GLY A 334 2.78 -6.26 -11.55
CA GLY A 334 3.11 -7.61 -12.05
C GLY A 334 4.61 -7.88 -12.15
N GLU A 335 5.42 -7.15 -11.38
CA GLU A 335 6.87 -7.29 -11.30
C GLU A 335 7.25 -8.08 -10.04
N ASP A 336 8.46 -8.65 -10.00
CA ASP A 336 8.96 -9.32 -8.79
C ASP A 336 9.12 -8.32 -7.63
N ALA A 337 8.43 -8.58 -6.51
CA ALA A 337 8.41 -7.75 -5.31
C ALA A 337 9.69 -7.83 -4.46
N THR A 338 10.82 -7.49 -5.07
CA THR A 338 12.13 -7.46 -4.43
C THR A 338 12.27 -6.33 -3.40
N GLY A 339 11.52 -5.24 -3.56
CA GLY A 339 11.64 -4.03 -2.73
C GLY A 339 12.79 -3.10 -3.15
N TYR A 340 13.49 -3.40 -4.24
CA TYR A 340 14.59 -2.60 -4.80
C TYR A 340 14.28 -2.24 -6.25
N LEU A 341 14.68 -1.03 -6.67
CA LEU A 341 14.28 -0.47 -7.96
C LEU A 341 15.31 -0.68 -9.06
N THR A 342 14.82 -0.86 -10.29
CA THR A 342 15.61 -0.70 -11.54
C THR A 342 15.41 0.69 -12.14
N GLU A 343 16.26 1.09 -13.08
CA GLU A 343 16.14 2.38 -13.79
C GLU A 343 14.76 2.54 -14.46
N ALA A 344 14.33 1.51 -15.20
CA ALA A 344 13.03 1.49 -15.85
C ALA A 344 11.86 1.59 -14.85
N GLN A 345 12.01 1.06 -13.63
CA GLN A 345 11.00 1.16 -12.59
C GLN A 345 10.93 2.58 -12.00
N VAL A 346 12.08 3.24 -11.80
CA VAL A 346 12.12 4.65 -11.37
C VAL A 346 11.37 5.54 -12.38
N ASP A 347 11.68 5.40 -13.67
CA ASP A 347 11.01 6.16 -14.73
C ASP A 347 9.51 5.89 -14.79
N ARG A 348 9.12 4.61 -14.62
CA ARG A 348 7.70 4.21 -14.62
C ARG A 348 6.95 4.80 -13.43
N ILE A 349 7.54 4.80 -12.23
CA ILE A 349 6.97 5.41 -11.02
C ILE A 349 6.73 6.90 -11.27
N ALA A 350 7.74 7.62 -11.73
CA ALA A 350 7.64 9.05 -12.02
C ALA A 350 6.53 9.35 -13.05
N ALA A 351 6.48 8.58 -14.14
CA ALA A 351 5.45 8.75 -15.15
C ALA A 351 4.03 8.44 -14.64
N GLN A 352 3.87 7.46 -13.74
CA GLN A 352 2.59 7.16 -13.10
C GLN A 352 2.17 8.27 -12.15
N ALA A 353 3.08 8.76 -11.31
CA ALA A 353 2.82 9.85 -10.36
C ALA A 353 2.39 11.12 -11.09
N GLN A 354 3.12 11.51 -12.15
CA GLN A 354 2.76 12.67 -12.97
C GLN A 354 1.35 12.57 -13.57
N ARG A 355 0.94 11.37 -14.02
CA ARG A 355 -0.42 11.13 -14.53
C ARG A 355 -1.47 11.26 -13.42
N ALA A 356 -1.18 10.73 -12.23
CA ALA A 356 -2.07 10.83 -11.08
C ALA A 356 -2.26 12.29 -10.64
N GLU A 357 -1.17 13.07 -10.56
CA GLU A 357 -1.23 14.50 -10.24
C GLU A 357 -2.03 15.30 -11.28
N ALA A 358 -1.80 15.04 -12.56
CA ALA A 358 -2.54 15.70 -13.65
C ALA A 358 -4.04 15.36 -13.57
N GLU A 359 -4.40 14.14 -13.20
CA GLU A 359 -5.78 13.76 -12.97
C GLU A 359 -6.39 14.46 -11.74
N GLN A 360 -5.68 14.49 -10.62
CA GLN A 360 -6.12 15.20 -9.42
C GLN A 360 -6.31 16.69 -9.69
N ALA A 361 -5.39 17.33 -10.42
CA ALA A 361 -5.50 18.73 -10.81
C ALA A 361 -6.73 18.99 -11.70
N ARG A 362 -6.99 18.12 -12.67
CA ARG A 362 -8.20 18.21 -13.52
C ARG A 362 -9.47 18.10 -12.70
N ARG A 363 -9.57 17.10 -11.81
CA ARG A 363 -10.72 16.92 -10.92
C ARG A 363 -10.94 18.13 -10.01
N ALA A 364 -9.87 18.64 -9.39
CA ALA A 364 -9.94 19.82 -8.54
C ALA A 364 -10.38 21.08 -9.32
N GLU A 365 -9.93 21.24 -10.55
CA GLU A 365 -10.36 22.33 -11.42
C GLU A 365 -11.83 22.19 -11.82
N GLU A 366 -12.28 20.99 -12.19
CA GLU A 366 -13.68 20.71 -12.52
C GLU A 366 -14.60 21.01 -11.36
N GLU A 367 -14.26 20.54 -10.16
CA GLU A 367 -15.02 20.85 -8.95
C GLU A 367 -15.02 22.35 -8.64
N ARG A 368 -13.89 23.04 -8.80
CA ARG A 368 -13.80 24.50 -8.63
C ARG A 368 -14.72 25.21 -9.62
N ARG A 369 -14.71 24.80 -10.89
CA ARG A 369 -15.59 25.33 -11.93
C ARG A 369 -17.06 25.05 -11.64
N GLU A 370 -17.39 23.87 -11.13
CA GLU A 370 -18.75 23.53 -10.74
C GLU A 370 -19.23 24.36 -9.54
N ARG A 371 -18.40 24.50 -8.50
CA ARG A 371 -18.69 25.37 -7.36
C ARG A 371 -18.94 26.81 -7.82
N GLN A 372 -18.10 27.33 -8.71
CA GLN A 372 -18.26 28.67 -9.28
C GLN A 372 -19.55 28.78 -10.12
N ARG A 373 -19.87 27.80 -10.96
CA ARG A 373 -21.12 27.80 -11.72
C ARG A 373 -22.36 27.81 -10.80
N ARG A 374 -22.33 27.05 -9.70
CA ARG A 374 -23.40 27.02 -8.70
C ARG A 374 -23.54 28.37 -7.98
N ASP A 375 -22.42 28.98 -7.61
CA ASP A 375 -22.34 30.32 -7.04
C ASP A 375 -22.94 31.37 -7.99
N ASP A 376 -22.46 31.41 -9.24
CA ASP A 376 -22.92 32.34 -10.29
C ASP A 376 -24.41 32.15 -10.63
N ALA A 377 -24.88 30.89 -10.67
CA ALA A 377 -26.28 30.59 -10.94
C ALA A 377 -27.18 31.08 -9.81
N TYR A 378 -26.78 30.85 -8.55
CA TYR A 378 -27.52 31.33 -7.39
C TYR A 378 -27.54 32.87 -7.34
N TRP A 379 -26.40 33.50 -7.60
CA TRP A 379 -26.32 34.97 -7.65
C TRP A 379 -27.22 35.56 -8.74
N ARG A 380 -27.31 34.92 -9.91
CA ARG A 380 -28.22 35.33 -10.99
C ARG A 380 -29.69 35.20 -10.59
N ASP A 381 -30.04 34.14 -9.84
CA ASP A 381 -31.41 33.88 -9.37
C ASP A 381 -31.90 34.92 -8.34
N LEU A 382 -30.98 35.51 -7.57
CA LEU A 382 -31.29 36.63 -6.67
C LEU A 382 -31.81 37.87 -7.39
N GLY A 383 -31.50 38.01 -8.68
CA GLY A 383 -31.91 39.15 -9.52
C GLY A 383 -31.18 40.46 -9.18
N ASP A 384 -31.66 41.56 -9.76
CA ASP A 384 -30.95 42.84 -9.71
C ASP A 384 -31.10 43.58 -8.38
N ASN A 385 -32.22 43.38 -7.67
CA ASN A 385 -32.55 44.05 -6.41
C ASN A 385 -32.96 43.05 -5.31
N PRO A 386 -32.03 42.19 -4.84
CA PRO A 386 -32.30 41.29 -3.74
C PRO A 386 -32.44 42.04 -2.42
N ASP A 387 -33.29 41.54 -1.53
CA ASP A 387 -33.46 42.10 -0.19
C ASP A 387 -32.28 41.72 0.75
N ALA A 388 -32.28 42.34 1.93
CA ALA A 388 -31.21 42.13 2.91
C ALA A 388 -31.15 40.68 3.44
N GLN A 389 -32.26 39.95 3.46
CA GLN A 389 -32.28 38.57 3.95
C GLN A 389 -31.68 37.61 2.90
N ALA A 390 -32.03 37.79 1.64
CA ALA A 390 -31.52 37.00 0.52
C ALA A 390 -30.01 37.18 0.36
N LEU A 391 -29.51 38.42 0.49
CA LEU A 391 -28.07 38.71 0.46
C LEU A 391 -27.30 38.08 1.63
N ARG A 392 -27.85 38.09 2.86
CA ARG A 392 -27.24 37.37 3.99
C ARG A 392 -27.20 35.87 3.75
N GLY A 393 -28.31 35.29 3.27
CA GLY A 393 -28.39 33.87 2.93
C GLY A 393 -27.39 33.44 1.85
N TYR A 394 -27.11 34.31 0.88
CA TYR A 394 -26.05 34.10 -0.10
C TYR A 394 -24.66 34.07 0.53
N ILE A 395 -24.31 35.09 1.33
CA ILE A 395 -23.00 35.20 1.99
C ILE A 395 -22.74 34.00 2.91
N ASP A 396 -23.76 33.55 3.65
CA ASP A 396 -23.64 32.40 4.54
C ASP A 396 -23.46 31.09 3.79
N ARG A 397 -24.13 30.94 2.64
CA ARG A 397 -24.07 29.72 1.81
C ARG A 397 -22.78 29.64 0.99
N PHE A 398 -22.27 30.78 0.53
CA PHE A 398 -21.08 30.89 -0.31
C PHE A 398 -20.06 31.84 0.32
N PRO A 399 -19.44 31.51 1.47
CA PRO A 399 -18.58 32.44 2.21
C PRO A 399 -17.34 32.89 1.43
N ASN A 400 -16.87 32.06 0.49
CA ASN A 400 -15.76 32.34 -0.42
C ASN A 400 -16.23 32.45 -1.88
N GLY A 401 -17.51 32.76 -2.11
CA GLY A 401 -18.08 32.98 -3.43
C GLY A 401 -17.51 34.22 -4.10
N SER A 402 -17.59 34.25 -5.43
CA SER A 402 -17.07 35.34 -6.26
C SER A 402 -17.82 36.66 -6.04
N HIS A 403 -19.11 36.62 -5.70
CA HIS A 403 -19.95 37.81 -5.49
C HIS A 403 -20.07 38.23 -4.02
N VAL A 404 -19.35 37.60 -3.09
CA VAL A 404 -19.47 37.90 -1.64
C VAL A 404 -19.18 39.35 -1.31
N GLN A 405 -18.14 39.93 -1.92
CA GLN A 405 -17.79 41.32 -1.69
C GLN A 405 -18.88 42.26 -2.19
N GLU A 406 -19.43 41.98 -3.36
CA GLU A 406 -20.55 42.73 -3.92
C GLU A 406 -21.81 42.59 -3.07
N ALA A 407 -22.14 41.38 -2.63
CA ALA A 407 -23.27 41.10 -1.76
C ALA A 407 -23.18 41.87 -0.44
N LYS A 408 -22.00 41.89 0.20
CA LYS A 408 -21.74 42.66 1.43
C LYS A 408 -21.95 44.16 1.21
N GLN A 409 -21.44 44.71 0.11
CA GLN A 409 -21.61 46.13 -0.21
C GLN A 409 -23.08 46.49 -0.47
N ARG A 410 -23.82 45.65 -1.20
CA ARG A 410 -25.27 45.83 -1.43
C ARG A 410 -26.05 45.75 -0.11
N LEU A 411 -25.75 44.77 0.73
CA LEU A 411 -26.38 44.58 2.03
C LEU A 411 -26.18 45.80 2.94
N ASN A 412 -24.94 46.30 3.05
CA ASN A 412 -24.64 47.48 3.85
C ASN A 412 -25.44 48.69 3.37
N ARG A 413 -25.53 48.93 2.06
CA ARG A 413 -26.34 50.03 1.51
C ARG A 413 -27.83 49.90 1.86
N LEU A 414 -28.38 48.70 1.82
CA LEU A 414 -29.79 48.47 2.19
C LEU A 414 -30.01 48.71 3.69
N GLU A 415 -29.08 48.26 4.53
CA GLU A 415 -29.14 48.49 5.97
C GLU A 415 -28.98 49.98 6.31
N ASP A 416 -28.08 50.70 5.64
CA ASP A 416 -27.90 52.15 5.76
C ASP A 416 -29.17 52.89 5.38
N ASN A 417 -29.73 52.61 4.19
CA ASN A 417 -30.97 53.23 3.74
C ASN A 417 -32.13 52.94 4.68
N ALA A 418 -32.24 51.71 5.20
CA ALA A 418 -33.28 51.34 6.17
C ALA A 418 -33.12 52.09 7.49
N ARG A 419 -31.89 52.27 7.97
CA ARG A 419 -31.57 53.07 9.16
C ARG A 419 -31.94 54.54 8.95
N GLU A 420 -31.59 55.12 7.81
CA GLU A 420 -31.92 56.51 7.47
C GLU A 420 -33.43 56.73 7.42
N GLN A 421 -34.18 55.86 6.73
CA GLN A 421 -35.65 55.95 6.68
C GLN A 421 -36.30 55.77 8.05
N ALA A 422 -35.77 54.89 8.90
CA ALA A 422 -36.24 54.75 10.27
C ALA A 422 -36.02 56.04 11.08
N ALA A 423 -34.82 56.65 10.97
CA ALA A 423 -34.49 57.90 11.64
C ALA A 423 -35.34 59.08 11.14
N GLU A 424 -35.68 59.13 9.85
CA GLU A 424 -36.56 60.15 9.29
C GLU A 424 -38.01 59.99 9.79
N ARG A 425 -38.53 58.75 9.83
CA ARG A 425 -39.87 58.48 10.38
C ARG A 425 -39.96 58.84 11.87
N ASP A 426 -38.93 58.48 12.65
CA ASP A 426 -38.81 58.87 14.05
C ASP A 426 -38.83 60.40 14.21
N ARG A 427 -38.03 61.11 13.40
CA ARG A 427 -38.01 62.58 13.39
C ARG A 427 -39.36 63.18 13.06
N ASN A 428 -40.02 62.72 11.99
CA ASN A 428 -41.33 63.22 11.58
C ASN A 428 -42.40 62.97 12.65
N ALA A 429 -42.39 61.80 13.29
CA ALA A 429 -43.29 61.47 14.38
C ALA A 429 -43.08 62.40 15.59
N PHE A 430 -41.82 62.68 15.93
CA PHE A 430 -41.50 63.66 16.98
C PHE A 430 -41.92 65.09 16.60
N ASP A 431 -41.67 65.52 15.36
CA ASP A 431 -42.07 66.84 14.87
C ASP A 431 -43.59 67.01 14.92
N HIS A 432 -44.37 66.00 14.53
CA HIS A 432 -45.82 66.02 14.71
C HIS A 432 -46.26 66.12 16.18
N ALA A 433 -45.60 65.38 17.08
CA ALA A 433 -45.88 65.46 18.51
C ALA A 433 -45.55 66.86 19.06
N ARG A 434 -44.47 67.46 18.56
CA ARG A 434 -44.04 68.82 18.89
C ARG A 434 -45.02 69.87 18.40
N ASP A 435 -45.49 69.77 17.18
CA ASP A 435 -46.39 70.76 16.59
C ASP A 435 -47.77 70.73 17.29
N ALA A 436 -48.20 69.57 17.78
CA ALA A 436 -49.41 69.44 18.60
C ALA A 436 -49.21 69.91 20.07
N ASP A 437 -48.00 69.81 20.59
CA ASP A 437 -47.55 70.25 21.93
C ASP A 437 -48.48 69.86 23.10
N THR A 438 -48.90 68.59 23.15
CA THR A 438 -49.73 68.05 24.24
C THR A 438 -49.11 66.82 24.86
N VAL A 439 -49.38 66.59 26.16
CA VAL A 439 -48.96 65.37 26.88
C VAL A 439 -49.38 64.10 26.13
N LYS A 440 -50.57 64.11 25.51
CA LYS A 440 -51.10 62.98 24.74
C LYS A 440 -50.32 62.73 23.45
N ALA A 441 -49.92 63.78 22.73
CA ALA A 441 -49.18 63.65 21.47
C ALA A 441 -47.76 63.11 21.70
N TYR A 442 -47.05 63.63 22.70
CA TYR A 442 -45.75 63.09 23.09
C TYR A 442 -45.84 61.69 23.69
N GLY A 443 -46.91 61.37 24.44
CA GLY A 443 -47.15 60.01 24.94
C GLY A 443 -47.28 58.99 23.81
N ARG A 444 -48.05 59.31 22.75
CA ARG A 444 -48.15 58.45 21.56
C ARG A 444 -46.81 58.23 20.87
N TYR A 445 -46.00 59.29 20.72
CA TYR A 445 -44.66 59.17 20.17
C TYR A 445 -43.79 58.20 20.98
N LEU A 446 -43.81 58.28 22.31
CA LEU A 446 -43.04 57.38 23.19
C LEU A 446 -43.52 55.92 23.13
N ASP A 447 -44.82 55.70 22.92
CA ASP A 447 -45.38 54.36 22.77
C ASP A 447 -45.01 53.74 21.41
N GLU A 448 -45.05 54.52 20.34
CA GLU A 448 -44.73 54.08 18.97
C GLU A 448 -43.21 53.97 18.73
N TRP A 449 -42.41 54.80 19.40
CA TRP A 449 -40.95 54.89 19.25
C TRP A 449 -40.24 54.81 20.61
N PRO A 450 -40.32 53.67 21.32
CA PRO A 450 -39.79 53.53 22.69
C PRO A 450 -38.28 53.71 22.78
N ASN A 451 -37.56 53.47 21.67
CA ASN A 451 -36.12 53.65 21.55
C ASN A 451 -35.74 54.72 20.49
N GLY A 452 -36.66 55.65 20.19
CA GLY A 452 -36.41 56.74 19.25
C GLY A 452 -35.36 57.75 19.74
N ALA A 453 -34.74 58.48 18.81
CA ALA A 453 -33.70 59.46 19.10
C ALA A 453 -34.21 60.66 19.94
N PHE A 454 -35.53 60.91 19.95
CA PHE A 454 -36.13 62.05 20.63
C PHE A 454 -36.91 61.70 21.91
N VAL A 455 -36.80 60.45 22.39
CA VAL A 455 -37.47 59.96 23.61
C VAL A 455 -37.21 60.87 24.82
N GLY A 456 -35.95 61.22 25.10
CA GLY A 456 -35.61 62.09 26.23
C GLY A 456 -36.25 63.48 26.11
N ARG A 457 -36.21 64.07 24.91
CA ARG A 457 -36.82 65.39 24.66
C ARG A 457 -38.34 65.38 24.82
N ALA A 458 -38.99 64.31 24.38
CA ALA A 458 -40.44 64.14 24.54
C ALA A 458 -40.83 64.00 26.03
N GLN A 459 -40.05 63.25 26.82
CA GLN A 459 -40.27 63.09 28.27
C GLN A 459 -40.12 64.42 29.02
N ASP A 460 -39.06 65.18 28.75
CA ASP A 460 -38.83 66.50 29.34
C ASP A 460 -39.98 67.45 29.03
N ARG A 461 -40.50 67.43 27.79
CA ARG A 461 -41.60 68.29 27.39
C ARG A 461 -42.93 67.90 28.06
N ILE A 462 -43.21 66.61 28.20
CA ILE A 462 -44.36 66.13 28.97
C ILE A 462 -44.31 66.64 30.42
N ALA A 463 -43.15 66.60 31.07
CA ALA A 463 -42.98 67.09 32.44
C ALA A 463 -43.28 68.60 32.51
N ALA A 464 -42.71 69.39 31.60
CA ALA A 464 -42.94 70.83 31.53
C ALA A 464 -44.42 71.19 31.29
N LEU A 465 -45.10 70.49 30.38
CA LEU A 465 -46.53 70.72 30.09
C LEU A 465 -47.43 70.36 31.28
N ARG A 466 -47.10 69.29 32.01
CA ARG A 466 -47.81 68.91 33.24
C ARG A 466 -47.62 69.92 34.36
N ASP A 467 -46.42 70.48 34.50
CA ASP A 467 -46.15 71.54 35.47
C ASP A 467 -46.83 72.87 35.11
N ALA A 468 -46.94 73.19 33.82
CA ALA A 468 -47.66 74.37 33.33
C ALA A 468 -49.19 74.29 33.50
N GLN A 469 -49.77 73.08 33.53
CA GLN A 469 -51.21 72.85 33.71
C GLN A 469 -51.66 72.83 35.18
N LYS A 470 -50.75 72.99 36.15
CA LYS A 470 -51.10 73.14 37.56
C LYS A 470 -51.68 74.56 37.82
N PRO A 471 -52.92 74.69 38.33
CA PRO A 471 -53.49 76.01 38.62
C PRO A 471 -52.71 76.73 39.72
N LYS A 472 -52.31 77.98 39.45
CA LYS A 472 -51.79 78.92 40.45
C LYS A 472 -52.95 79.45 41.29
N ASN A 473 -53.18 78.85 42.45
CA ASN A 473 -53.83 79.51 43.58
C ASN A 473 -52.97 79.30 44.83
N GLU A 474 -52.56 80.42 45.41
CA GLU A 474 -51.85 80.53 46.68
C GLU A 474 -52.80 80.15 47.84
N ASN A 475 -52.38 79.23 48.70
CA ASN A 475 -52.17 79.58 50.10
C ASN A 475 -51.18 78.61 50.75
N LYS A 476 -50.25 79.20 51.49
CA LYS A 476 -49.26 78.55 52.33
C LYS A 476 -49.95 77.61 53.32
N ASN A 477 -49.38 76.42 53.50
CA ASN A 477 -48.85 75.94 54.78
C ASN A 477 -48.98 74.41 54.88
N ASN A 478 -48.03 73.66 54.32
CA ASN A 478 -47.34 72.60 55.05
C ASN A 478 -46.09 72.18 54.25
N GLY A 479 -45.00 72.88 54.49
CA GLY A 479 -43.68 72.47 54.03
C GLY A 479 -43.22 71.29 54.89
N ASN A 480 -43.25 70.10 54.31
CA ASN A 480 -42.44 68.98 54.81
C ASN A 480 -42.23 67.98 53.68
N GLY A 481 -41.03 67.98 53.09
CA GLY A 481 -40.62 66.98 52.10
C GLY A 481 -39.59 67.42 51.05
N GLY A 482 -39.22 68.71 50.97
CA GLY A 482 -38.32 69.25 49.93
C GLY A 482 -36.93 69.69 50.38
N ASP A 483 -36.72 69.95 51.67
CA ASP A 483 -35.49 70.61 52.16
C ASP A 483 -34.33 69.65 52.44
N GLY A 484 -34.58 68.34 52.43
CA GLY A 484 -33.57 67.31 52.70
C GLY A 484 -32.59 67.11 51.54
N ASN A 485 -33.10 67.02 50.30
CA ASN A 485 -32.27 66.75 49.12
C ASN A 485 -31.39 67.93 48.73
N SER A 486 -31.89 69.17 48.80
CA SER A 486 -31.10 70.35 48.46
C SER A 486 -30.02 70.65 49.49
N ARG A 487 -30.27 70.38 50.79
CA ARG A 487 -29.22 70.45 51.82
C ARG A 487 -28.20 69.32 51.70
N ALA A 488 -28.64 68.08 51.52
CA ALA A 488 -27.73 66.95 51.35
C ALA A 488 -26.88 67.04 50.07
N ALA A 489 -27.43 67.60 48.98
CA ALA A 489 -26.67 67.89 47.77
C ALA A 489 -25.62 69.00 47.98
N ALA A 490 -25.97 70.06 48.72
CA ALA A 490 -25.02 71.12 49.08
C ALA A 490 -23.96 70.61 50.07
N GLU A 491 -24.31 69.71 50.98
CA GLU A 491 -23.38 69.07 51.91
C GLU A 491 -22.42 68.12 51.19
N GLU A 492 -22.90 67.28 50.26
CA GLU A 492 -22.04 66.42 49.43
C GLU A 492 -21.00 67.23 48.66
N GLN A 493 -21.39 68.39 48.12
CA GLN A 493 -20.46 69.33 47.48
C GLN A 493 -19.46 69.93 48.48
N SER A 494 -19.91 70.25 49.71
CA SER A 494 -19.03 70.81 50.74
C SER A 494 -17.98 69.83 51.27
N LEU A 495 -18.22 68.52 51.17
CA LEU A 495 -17.26 67.49 51.60
C LEU A 495 -15.99 67.46 50.72
N THR A 496 -16.02 68.11 49.54
CA THR A 496 -14.87 68.28 48.63
C THR A 496 -14.10 66.97 48.42
N LEU A 497 -14.82 65.86 48.26
CA LEU A 497 -14.20 64.54 48.15
C LEU A 497 -13.48 64.41 46.79
N PRO A 498 -12.17 64.09 46.77
CA PRO A 498 -11.47 63.85 45.52
C PRO A 498 -12.04 62.61 44.83
N GLN A 499 -11.96 62.55 43.49
CA GLN A 499 -12.57 61.48 42.69
C GLN A 499 -12.25 60.05 43.17
N PRO A 500 -11.02 59.71 43.61
CA PRO A 500 -10.73 58.38 44.15
C PRO A 500 -11.52 58.05 45.42
N ALA A 501 -11.82 59.04 46.27
CA ALA A 501 -12.63 58.84 47.47
C ALA A 501 -14.11 58.58 47.13
N ARG A 502 -14.60 59.18 46.03
CA ARG A 502 -15.95 58.94 45.51
C ARG A 502 -16.07 57.55 44.89
N ALA A 503 -15.08 57.14 44.08
CA ALA A 503 -15.03 55.78 43.53
C ALA A 503 -14.97 54.72 44.64
N LEU A 504 -14.24 55.00 45.73
CA LEU A 504 -14.23 54.12 46.89
C LEU A 504 -15.63 54.01 47.54
N ALA A 505 -16.40 55.09 47.64
CA ALA A 505 -17.77 55.04 48.16
C ALA A 505 -18.69 54.16 47.29
N GLU A 506 -18.59 54.27 45.96
CA GLU A 506 -19.32 53.41 45.01
C GLU A 506 -18.94 51.94 45.15
N GLN A 507 -17.64 51.65 45.21
CA GLN A 507 -17.14 50.30 45.41
C GLN A 507 -17.66 49.69 46.73
N ARG A 508 -17.74 50.50 47.79
CA ARG A 508 -18.26 50.05 49.09
C ARG A 508 -19.76 49.76 49.03
N LEU A 509 -20.55 50.63 48.41
CA LEU A 509 -21.97 50.40 48.19
C LEU A 509 -22.21 49.09 47.43
N SER A 510 -21.48 48.86 46.34
CA SER A 510 -21.55 47.62 45.56
C SER A 510 -21.13 46.40 46.38
N SER A 511 -20.09 46.50 47.23
CA SER A 511 -19.66 45.41 48.11
C SER A 511 -20.70 45.02 49.17
N MET A 512 -21.58 45.95 49.55
CA MET A 512 -22.68 45.72 50.49
C MET A 512 -23.98 45.28 49.78
N GLY A 513 -23.92 45.00 48.47
CA GLY A 513 -25.05 44.55 47.67
C GLY A 513 -25.93 45.68 47.12
N PHE A 514 -25.51 46.95 47.26
CA PHE A 514 -26.18 48.09 46.64
C PHE A 514 -25.50 48.40 45.30
N ASP A 515 -26.10 47.97 44.19
CA ASP A 515 -25.56 48.17 42.84
C ASP A 515 -25.44 49.66 42.48
N ALA A 516 -24.21 50.18 42.60
CA ALA A 516 -23.83 51.54 42.25
C ALA A 516 -23.21 51.63 40.84
N GLY A 517 -23.17 50.54 40.07
CA GLY A 517 -22.49 50.53 38.77
C GLY A 517 -20.96 50.48 38.87
N VAL A 518 -20.28 51.01 37.84
CA VAL A 518 -18.81 51.00 37.74
C VAL A 518 -18.22 52.04 38.70
N PRO A 519 -17.29 51.67 39.61
CA PRO A 519 -16.69 52.63 40.56
C PRO A 519 -15.70 53.56 39.85
N ASP A 520 -16.20 54.64 39.26
CA ASP A 520 -15.43 55.63 38.50
C ASP A 520 -15.34 56.99 39.20
N GLY A 521 -16.05 57.14 40.33
CA GLY A 521 -16.10 58.35 41.14
C GLY A 521 -17.07 59.41 40.62
N ASN A 522 -17.84 59.09 39.57
CA ASN A 522 -18.89 59.93 39.02
C ASN A 522 -20.25 59.43 39.53
N PHE A 523 -20.83 60.13 40.51
CA PHE A 523 -22.11 59.73 41.09
C PHE A 523 -23.28 59.94 40.11
N ASP A 524 -23.49 58.93 39.27
CA ASP A 524 -24.52 58.86 38.24
C ASP A 524 -25.87 58.40 38.80
N ALA A 525 -26.86 58.19 37.92
CA ALA A 525 -28.20 57.77 38.34
C ALA A 525 -28.21 56.43 39.11
N ASN A 526 -27.29 55.52 38.81
CA ASN A 526 -27.15 54.24 39.50
C ASN A 526 -26.58 54.44 40.90
N THR A 527 -25.52 55.24 41.04
CA THR A 527 -24.95 55.60 42.35
C THR A 527 -25.97 56.32 43.24
N ARG A 528 -26.77 57.25 42.69
CA ARG A 528 -27.86 57.92 43.44
C ARG A 528 -28.91 56.93 43.94
N LYS A 529 -29.25 55.93 43.12
CA LYS A 529 -30.22 54.89 43.49
C LYS A 529 -29.65 53.97 44.57
N ALA A 530 -28.38 53.59 44.46
CA ALA A 530 -27.68 52.82 45.48
C ALA A 530 -27.62 53.55 46.82
N LEU A 531 -27.29 54.85 46.81
CA LEU A 531 -27.26 55.69 48.01
C LEU A 531 -28.63 55.80 48.69
N ARG A 532 -29.73 55.98 47.93
CA ARG A 532 -31.08 56.00 48.52
C ARG A 532 -31.43 54.69 49.21
N ARG A 533 -31.13 53.56 48.56
CA ARG A 533 -31.37 52.22 49.13
C ARG A 533 -30.53 51.98 50.37
N TYR A 534 -29.29 52.44 50.37
CA TYR A 534 -28.39 52.34 51.51
C TYR A 534 -28.88 53.19 52.70
N GLN A 535 -29.26 54.45 52.46
CA GLN A 535 -29.79 55.35 53.49
C GLN A 535 -31.09 54.80 54.09
N ASP A 536 -31.98 54.30 53.24
CA ASP A 536 -33.24 53.66 53.66
C ASP A 536 -32.98 52.42 54.53
N ALA A 537 -32.08 51.54 54.09
CA ALA A 537 -31.70 50.33 54.83
C ALA A 537 -31.02 50.60 56.18
N ARG A 538 -30.45 51.80 56.36
CA ARG A 538 -29.76 52.21 57.60
C ARG A 538 -30.57 53.22 58.44
N GLY A 539 -31.80 53.54 58.04
CA GLY A 539 -32.65 54.48 58.76
C GLY A 539 -32.11 55.92 58.78
N ILE A 540 -31.25 56.28 57.83
CA ILE A 540 -30.72 57.63 57.62
C ILE A 540 -31.71 58.37 56.69
N PRO A 541 -31.91 59.71 56.83
CA PRO A 541 -32.72 60.47 55.91
C PRO A 541 -32.38 60.18 54.44
N VAL A 542 -33.36 59.68 53.67
CA VAL A 542 -33.17 59.22 52.29
C VAL A 542 -33.06 60.42 51.37
N SER A 543 -31.83 60.80 51.02
CA SER A 543 -31.54 61.93 50.14
C SER A 543 -31.01 61.51 48.76
N GLY A 544 -30.33 60.36 48.69
CA GLY A 544 -29.58 59.89 47.53
C GLY A 544 -28.26 60.61 47.30
N TYR A 545 -27.84 61.47 48.23
CA TYR A 545 -26.56 62.16 48.21
C TYR A 545 -25.70 61.69 49.39
N LEU A 546 -24.39 61.65 49.19
CA LEU A 546 -23.41 61.32 50.21
C LEU A 546 -23.16 62.54 51.11
N ASP A 547 -24.07 62.78 52.04
CA ASP A 547 -23.89 63.77 53.11
C ASP A 547 -22.91 63.26 54.19
N ARG A 548 -22.57 64.13 55.15
CA ARG A 548 -21.56 63.79 56.18
C ARG A 548 -22.00 62.60 57.04
N ALA A 549 -23.29 62.51 57.36
CA ALA A 549 -23.85 61.43 58.17
C ALA A 549 -23.78 60.09 57.41
N THR A 550 -24.15 60.10 56.13
CA THR A 550 -24.09 58.93 55.25
C THR A 550 -22.64 58.49 55.03
N ALA A 551 -21.69 59.42 54.82
CA ALA A 551 -20.28 59.11 54.66
C ALA A 551 -19.65 58.51 55.94
N GLN A 552 -20.00 59.04 57.12
CA GLN A 552 -19.54 58.47 58.40
C GLN A 552 -20.10 57.07 58.63
N GLN A 553 -21.40 56.85 58.36
CA GLN A 553 -21.98 55.53 58.49
C GLN A 553 -21.37 54.52 57.50
N LEU A 554 -21.16 54.94 56.25
CA LEU A 554 -20.52 54.11 55.22
C LEU A 554 -19.11 53.68 55.62
N LEU A 555 -18.37 54.58 56.29
CA LEU A 555 -17.05 54.26 56.85
C LEU A 555 -17.14 53.31 58.04
N GLN A 556 -18.09 53.51 58.96
CA GLN A 556 -18.27 52.61 60.12
C GLN A 556 -18.68 51.19 59.70
N ASP A 557 -19.64 51.08 58.79
CA ASP A 557 -20.09 49.80 58.25
C ASP A 557 -18.96 49.07 57.49
N SER A 558 -18.02 49.81 56.90
CA SER A 558 -16.86 49.24 56.19
C SER A 558 -15.74 48.72 57.10
N ILE A 559 -15.68 49.16 58.37
CA ILE A 559 -14.62 48.77 59.33
C ILE A 559 -15.06 47.58 60.18
N PHE A 560 -16.37 47.45 60.46
CA PHE A 560 -16.91 46.40 61.34
C PHE A 560 -17.79 45.36 60.61
N GLY A 561 -17.99 45.47 59.30
CA GLY A 561 -18.69 44.48 58.49
C GLY A 561 -17.84 43.23 58.26
N ARG A 562 -18.16 42.15 58.97
CA ARG A 562 -17.62 40.79 58.78
C ARG A 562 -18.72 39.89 58.22
#